data_AF-A0AAN8ASK4-F1
#
_entry.id   AF-A0AAN8ASK4-F1
#
_cell.length_a   1.000
_cell.length_b   1.000
_cell.length_c   1.000
_cell.angle_alpha   90.00
_cell.angle_beta   90.00
_cell.angle_gamma   90.00
#
_symmetry.space_group_name_H-M   'P 1'
#
loop_
_entity.id
_entity.type
_entity.pdbx_description
1 polymer ?
#
loop_
_entity_poly.entity_id
_entity_poly.type
_entity_poly.pdbx_seq_one_letter_code
_entity_poly.pdbx_strand_id
1 'polypeptide(L)'
;MEAAVFECHKEEETVDIKSFQEGKQKLIQPTSLKDPTLAKLKEALVNWINSTLKPEHIVVRSLEEDLYDGLVLHHMLSRLAGVHVSVEEMALTIPAQIRKLGMILEELDQRLGLQDDSRIKWNVKLIHNKDLLATIHLLVAMVRTFQPDLDLPPNVNVEVIVMEVSKTGIKSDVQTEALTDEREAGSDFLSKNEREDPIEKLLKLEAHKVNTVKKAILYFVNQNMKTLGLQVAEMDKQFADGVILLLLIGQLEGFFVRSVTST
;
A
#
# COMPACT_ATOMS: atom_id res chain seq x y z
N MET A 1 -6.66 11.17 67.26
CA MET A 1 -6.45 9.75 66.92
C MET A 1 -7.71 9.26 66.25
N GLU A 2 -7.72 9.22 64.93
CA GLU A 2 -8.69 8.44 64.15
C GLU A 2 -7.91 7.86 62.98
N ALA A 3 -7.76 6.53 63.02
CA ALA A 3 -7.09 5.77 61.98
C ALA A 3 -8.11 5.41 60.91
N ALA A 4 -7.74 5.74 59.68
CA ALA A 4 -8.50 5.54 58.46
C ALA A 4 -8.91 4.07 58.25
N VAL A 5 -10.20 3.86 58.05
CA VAL A 5 -10.75 2.72 57.32
C VAL A 5 -11.06 3.27 55.92
N PHE A 6 -10.13 3.08 54.98
CA PHE A 6 -10.42 3.26 53.56
C PHE A 6 -10.77 1.89 52.98
N GLU A 7 -12.04 1.70 52.70
CA GLU A 7 -12.56 0.59 51.90
C GLU A 7 -11.99 0.70 50.49
N CYS A 8 -11.39 -0.40 50.03
CA CYS A 8 -10.95 -0.59 48.66
C CYS A 8 -12.18 -0.87 47.79
N HIS A 9 -12.66 0.13 47.06
CA HIS A 9 -13.65 -0.09 46.01
C HIS A 9 -12.97 -0.78 44.82
N LYS A 10 -13.30 -2.06 44.65
CA LYS A 10 -13.11 -2.78 43.39
C LYS A 10 -14.09 -2.17 42.38
N GLU A 11 -13.58 -1.35 41.47
CA GLU A 11 -14.26 -1.12 40.20
C GLU A 11 -14.06 -2.38 39.35
N GLU A 12 -15.11 -3.19 39.28
CA GLU A 12 -15.23 -4.21 38.26
C GLU A 12 -15.21 -3.52 36.90
N GLU A 13 -14.22 -3.87 36.06
CA GLU A 13 -14.15 -3.49 34.65
C GLU A 13 -15.41 -4.03 33.95
N THR A 14 -16.45 -3.20 33.88
CA THR A 14 -17.59 -3.44 33.01
C THR A 14 -17.08 -3.25 31.59
N VAL A 15 -16.82 -4.38 30.92
CA VAL A 15 -16.61 -4.44 29.47
C VAL A 15 -17.73 -3.64 28.82
N ASP A 16 -17.35 -2.54 28.19
CA ASP A 16 -18.25 -1.61 27.52
C ASP A 16 -18.82 -2.34 26.29
N ILE A 17 -19.95 -3.02 26.48
CA ILE A 17 -20.68 -3.75 25.43
C ILE A 17 -21.26 -2.69 24.49
N LYS A 18 -20.42 -2.20 23.58
CA LYS A 18 -20.83 -1.36 22.44
C LYS A 18 -21.95 -2.07 21.70
N SER A 19 -22.99 -1.30 21.41
CA SER A 19 -24.19 -1.70 20.67
C SER A 19 -23.84 -2.52 19.43
N PHE A 20 -24.14 -3.81 19.49
CA PHE A 20 -24.06 -4.72 18.36
C PHE A 20 -25.06 -4.29 17.29
N GLN A 21 -24.60 -3.54 16.29
CA GLN A 21 -25.35 -3.34 15.05
C GLN A 21 -25.38 -4.68 14.30
N GLU A 22 -26.53 -5.03 13.70
CA GLU A 22 -26.64 -6.24 12.86
C GLU A 22 -25.48 -6.28 11.85
N GLY A 23 -24.69 -7.36 11.88
CA GLY A 23 -23.48 -7.48 11.06
C GLY A 23 -22.37 -8.31 11.68
N LYS A 24 -21.30 -8.49 10.89
CA LYS A 24 -20.07 -9.20 11.27
C LYS A 24 -19.03 -8.19 11.76
N GLN A 25 -18.59 -8.31 13.00
CA GLN A 25 -17.54 -7.47 13.59
C GLN A 25 -16.32 -8.32 13.96
N LYS A 26 -15.13 -7.75 13.84
CA LYS A 26 -13.88 -8.39 14.28
C LYS A 26 -13.25 -7.55 15.39
N LEU A 27 -12.83 -8.19 16.47
CA LEU A 27 -12.13 -7.54 17.57
C LEU A 27 -10.83 -8.30 17.86
N ILE A 28 -9.71 -7.60 18.01
CA ILE A 28 -8.45 -8.25 18.41
C ILE A 28 -8.60 -8.77 19.84
N GLN A 29 -8.18 -10.02 20.08
CA GLN A 29 -8.19 -10.58 21.42
C GLN A 29 -7.27 -9.79 22.36
N PRO A 30 -7.67 -9.57 23.63
CA PRO A 30 -6.82 -8.89 24.62
C PRO A 30 -5.46 -9.55 24.84
N THR A 31 -5.36 -10.87 24.63
CA THR A 31 -4.10 -11.63 24.67
C THR A 31 -3.16 -11.22 23.55
N SER A 32 -3.68 -11.11 22.32
CA SER A 32 -2.92 -10.68 21.13
C SER A 32 -2.50 -9.21 21.20
N LEU A 33 -3.26 -8.35 21.89
CA LEU A 33 -2.84 -6.95 22.12
C LEU A 33 -1.56 -6.84 22.96
N LYS A 34 -1.23 -7.86 23.75
CA LYS A 34 -0.01 -7.93 24.56
C LYS A 34 1.15 -8.64 23.83
N ASP A 35 0.94 -9.07 22.58
CA ASP A 35 1.97 -9.73 21.80
C ASP A 35 3.12 -8.77 21.46
N PRO A 36 4.38 -9.09 21.82
CA PRO A 36 5.53 -8.27 21.45
C PRO A 36 5.72 -8.11 19.94
N THR A 37 5.26 -9.04 19.11
CA THR A 37 5.38 -8.93 17.65
C THR A 37 4.46 -7.85 17.08
N LEU A 38 3.21 -7.82 17.56
CA LEU A 38 2.25 -6.76 17.25
C LEU A 38 2.76 -5.39 17.73
N ALA A 39 3.33 -5.33 18.94
CA ALA A 39 3.90 -4.10 19.47
C ALA A 39 5.01 -3.54 18.58
N LYS A 40 5.92 -4.39 18.10
CA LYS A 40 6.98 -4.00 17.15
C LYS A 40 6.40 -3.54 15.81
N LEU A 41 5.35 -4.17 15.30
CA LEU A 41 4.67 -3.73 14.08
C LEU A 41 4.07 -2.33 14.27
N LYS A 42 3.35 -2.11 15.37
CA LYS A 42 2.78 -0.79 15.69
C LYS A 42 3.88 0.28 15.78
N GLU A 43 4.99 -0.02 16.45
CA GLU A 43 6.14 0.88 16.55
C GLU A 43 6.74 1.20 15.18
N ALA A 44 6.95 0.19 14.33
CA ALA A 44 7.46 0.38 12.98
C ALA A 44 6.56 1.30 12.14
N LEU A 45 5.24 1.09 12.20
CA LEU A 45 4.25 1.92 11.50
C LEU A 45 4.23 3.36 12.03
N VAL A 46 4.26 3.55 13.35
CA VAL A 46 4.33 4.89 13.97
C VAL A 46 5.62 5.61 13.56
N ASN A 47 6.76 4.92 13.61
CA ASN A 47 8.04 5.49 13.20
C ASN A 47 8.05 5.88 11.73
N TRP A 48 7.46 5.06 10.86
CA TRP A 48 7.30 5.35 9.45
C TRP A 48 6.45 6.61 9.21
N ILE A 49 5.26 6.69 9.81
CA ILE A 49 4.38 7.86 9.70
C ILE A 49 5.12 9.13 10.19
N ASN A 50 5.71 9.05 11.37
CA ASN A 50 6.44 10.19 11.96
C ASN A 50 7.64 10.63 11.12
N SER A 51 8.36 9.69 10.52
CA SER A 51 9.47 10.02 9.62
C SER A 51 8.99 10.71 8.34
N THR A 52 7.85 10.26 7.80
CA THR A 52 7.24 10.79 6.57
C THR A 52 6.68 12.19 6.77
N LEU A 53 6.04 12.44 7.92
CA LEU A 53 5.36 13.70 8.25
C LEU A 53 6.21 14.66 9.10
N LYS A 54 7.46 14.30 9.40
CA LYS A 54 8.41 15.16 10.12
C LYS A 54 8.50 16.60 9.58
N PRO A 55 8.53 16.84 8.25
CA PRO A 55 8.58 18.20 7.70
C PRO A 55 7.35 19.05 8.00
N GLU A 56 6.22 18.41 8.30
CA GLU A 56 4.94 19.07 8.60
C GLU A 56 4.70 19.20 10.11
N HIS A 57 5.68 18.79 10.93
CA HIS A 57 5.61 18.83 12.39
C HIS A 57 4.44 18.03 12.99
N ILE A 58 3.96 17.01 12.28
CA ILE A 58 2.94 16.08 12.76
C ILE A 58 3.62 14.93 13.49
N VAL A 59 3.11 14.60 14.68
CA VAL A 59 3.62 13.50 15.51
C VAL A 59 2.46 12.61 15.93
N VAL A 60 2.51 11.36 15.48
CA VAL A 60 1.62 10.25 15.85
C VAL A 60 2.21 9.49 17.04
N ARG A 61 1.34 9.15 17.99
CA ARG A 61 1.61 8.32 19.17
C ARG A 61 0.80 7.04 19.16
N SER A 62 -0.44 7.10 18.70
CA SER A 62 -1.35 5.97 18.63
C SER A 62 -2.02 5.91 17.27
N LEU A 63 -1.90 4.75 16.62
CA LEU A 63 -2.51 4.51 15.30
C LEU A 63 -4.04 4.70 15.36
N GLU A 64 -4.69 4.31 16.46
CA GLU A 64 -6.15 4.38 16.62
C GLU A 64 -6.62 5.81 16.91
N GLU A 65 -5.87 6.55 17.73
CA GLU A 65 -6.29 7.85 18.25
C GLU A 65 -5.91 9.01 17.33
N ASP A 66 -4.88 8.85 16.49
CA ASP A 66 -4.36 9.94 15.67
C ASP A 66 -4.81 9.84 14.20
N LEU A 67 -5.31 8.69 13.72
CA LEU A 67 -5.70 8.51 12.31
C LEU A 67 -7.22 8.58 12.07
N TYR A 68 -8.04 8.46 13.12
CA TYR A 68 -9.50 8.27 13.00
C TYR A 68 -10.26 9.46 12.38
N ASP A 69 -9.71 10.67 12.40
CA ASP A 69 -10.34 11.86 11.82
C ASP A 69 -9.89 12.12 10.37
N GLY A 70 -8.96 11.31 9.87
CA GLY A 70 -8.39 11.40 8.53
C GLY A 70 -7.34 12.49 8.35
N LEU A 71 -6.94 13.24 9.38
CA LEU A 71 -5.91 14.29 9.23
C LEU A 71 -4.57 13.67 8.85
N VAL A 72 -4.07 12.73 9.65
CA VAL A 72 -2.78 12.05 9.39
C VAL A 72 -2.78 11.36 8.03
N LEU A 73 -3.86 10.65 7.69
CA LEU A 73 -3.97 9.95 6.41
C LEU A 73 -3.97 10.92 5.21
N HIS A 74 -4.58 12.10 5.34
CA HIS A 74 -4.53 13.14 4.31
C HIS A 74 -3.10 13.61 4.04
N HIS A 75 -2.33 13.89 5.09
CA HIS A 75 -0.95 14.34 4.96
C HIS A 75 -0.05 13.23 4.41
N MET A 76 -0.24 11.98 4.87
CA MET A 76 0.47 10.81 4.32
C MET A 76 0.24 10.68 2.81
N LEU A 77 -1.02 10.78 2.37
CA LEU A 77 -1.39 10.70 0.97
C LEU A 77 -0.77 11.84 0.14
N SER A 78 -0.82 13.07 0.66
CA SER A 78 -0.17 14.23 0.03
C SER A 78 1.34 14.02 -0.14
N ARG A 79 2.03 13.47 0.87
CA ARG A 79 3.48 13.26 0.86
C ARG A 79 3.91 12.09 -0.01
N LEU A 80 3.17 10.99 0.01
CA LEU A 80 3.55 9.75 -0.66
C LEU A 80 3.09 9.71 -2.12
N ALA A 81 1.89 10.22 -2.41
CA ALA A 81 1.31 10.19 -3.76
C ALA A 81 1.36 11.54 -4.48
N GLY A 82 1.73 12.63 -3.80
CA GLY A 82 1.68 13.98 -4.37
C GLY A 82 0.25 14.47 -4.66
N VAL A 83 -0.76 13.83 -4.05
CA VAL A 83 -2.18 14.13 -4.28
C VAL A 83 -2.72 14.98 -3.15
N HIS A 84 -3.24 16.15 -3.50
CA HIS A 84 -3.93 17.01 -2.54
C HIS A 84 -5.45 16.80 -2.67
N VAL A 85 -6.06 16.14 -1.69
CA VAL A 85 -7.51 15.98 -1.67
C VAL A 85 -8.12 17.30 -1.19
N SER A 86 -9.09 17.84 -1.93
CA SER A 86 -9.75 19.11 -1.58
C SER A 86 -10.72 18.90 -0.40
N VAL A 87 -10.18 18.76 0.81
CA VAL A 87 -10.94 18.59 2.05
C VAL A 87 -10.66 19.73 3.02
N GLU A 88 -11.66 20.08 3.83
CA GLU A 88 -11.48 20.97 4.99
C GLU A 88 -10.34 20.47 5.88
N GLU A 89 -9.36 21.34 6.13
CA GLU A 89 -8.18 21.01 6.94
C GLU A 89 -8.60 20.55 8.34
N MET A 90 -9.55 21.27 8.95
CA MET A 90 -10.11 20.96 10.28
C MET A 90 -11.52 20.38 10.17
N ALA A 91 -11.64 19.05 10.21
CA ALA A 91 -12.93 18.36 10.30
C ALA A 91 -13.35 18.23 11.78
N LEU A 92 -13.97 19.27 12.33
CA LEU A 92 -14.32 19.31 13.77
C LEU A 92 -15.63 18.58 14.10
N THR A 93 -16.45 18.23 13.12
CA THR A 93 -17.73 17.54 13.33
C THR A 93 -17.66 16.11 12.81
N ILE A 94 -18.40 15.19 13.45
CA ILE A 94 -18.47 13.78 13.03
C ILE A 94 -18.83 13.65 11.53
N PRO A 95 -19.85 14.35 10.99
CA PRO A 95 -20.16 14.28 9.56
C PRO A 95 -19.02 14.77 8.66
N ALA A 96 -18.29 15.82 9.08
CA ALA A 96 -17.14 16.33 8.34
C ALA A 96 -15.98 15.32 8.34
N GLN A 97 -15.72 14.67 9.48
CA GLN A 97 -14.69 13.63 9.61
C GLN A 97 -15.00 12.42 8.72
N ILE A 98 -16.25 11.94 8.75
CA ILE A 98 -16.70 10.83 7.90
C ILE A 98 -16.56 11.19 6.42
N ARG A 99 -16.97 12.40 6.01
CA ARG A 99 -16.81 12.86 4.63
C ARG A 99 -15.32 12.95 4.23
N LYS A 100 -14.48 13.50 5.12
CA LYS A 100 -13.03 13.60 4.92
C LYS A 100 -12.38 12.25 4.72
N LEU A 101 -12.63 11.32 5.65
CA LEU A 101 -12.17 9.95 5.53
C LEU A 101 -12.69 9.25 4.27
N GLY A 102 -13.96 9.48 3.90
CA GLY A 102 -14.52 8.91 2.67
C GLY A 102 -13.72 9.29 1.42
N MET A 103 -13.40 10.57 1.26
CA MET A 103 -12.62 11.04 0.11
C MET A 103 -11.17 10.54 0.15
N ILE A 104 -10.55 10.47 1.33
CA ILE A 104 -9.17 9.99 1.49
C ILE A 104 -9.07 8.49 1.21
N LEU A 105 -10.00 7.69 1.75
CA LEU A 105 -10.01 6.24 1.53
C LEU A 105 -10.33 5.91 0.07
N GLU A 106 -11.24 6.63 -0.58
CA GLU A 106 -11.50 6.45 -2.01
C GLU A 106 -10.24 6.69 -2.86
N GLU A 107 -9.49 7.75 -2.58
CA GLU A 107 -8.22 8.01 -3.27
C GLU A 107 -7.16 6.94 -2.93
N LEU A 108 -7.07 6.52 -1.67
CA LEU A 108 -6.14 5.44 -1.27
C LEU A 108 -6.47 4.13 -1.98
N ASP A 109 -7.74 3.71 -2.01
CA ASP A 109 -8.16 2.47 -2.65
C ASP A 109 -7.80 2.45 -4.16
N GLN A 110 -7.93 3.60 -4.85
CA GLN A 110 -7.47 3.77 -6.23
C GLN A 110 -5.95 3.60 -6.38
N ARG A 111 -5.16 4.14 -5.44
CA ARG A 111 -3.69 4.07 -5.47
C ARG A 111 -3.14 2.71 -5.07
N LEU A 112 -3.79 2.04 -4.12
CA LEU A 112 -3.42 0.71 -3.67
C LEU A 112 -3.72 -0.37 -4.72
N GLY A 113 -4.53 -0.06 -5.74
CA GLY A 113 -4.82 -0.97 -6.85
C GLY A 113 -5.65 -2.18 -6.44
N LEU A 114 -6.41 -2.07 -5.35
CA LEU A 114 -7.23 -3.14 -4.79
C LEU A 114 -8.51 -3.28 -5.61
N GLN A 115 -8.47 -4.10 -6.66
CA GLN A 115 -9.65 -4.42 -7.50
C GLN A 115 -10.56 -5.47 -6.86
N ASP A 116 -10.06 -6.22 -5.86
CA ASP A 116 -10.81 -7.25 -5.15
C ASP A 116 -11.31 -6.74 -3.79
N ASP A 117 -12.63 -6.55 -3.66
CA ASP A 117 -13.29 -6.17 -2.39
C ASP A 117 -12.95 -7.14 -1.24
N SER A 118 -12.63 -8.39 -1.55
CA SER A 118 -12.28 -9.41 -0.55
C SER A 118 -10.97 -9.13 0.19
N ARG A 119 -10.08 -8.31 -0.38
CA ARG A 119 -8.80 -7.93 0.23
C ARG A 119 -8.91 -6.67 1.08
N ILE A 120 -9.97 -5.88 0.88
CA ILE A 120 -10.20 -4.63 1.61
C ILE A 120 -10.74 -4.98 2.98
N LYS A 121 -9.95 -4.69 4.02
CA LYS A 121 -10.26 -4.99 5.42
C LYS A 121 -10.56 -3.74 6.25
N TRP A 122 -10.67 -2.59 5.61
CA TRP A 122 -10.98 -1.30 6.21
C TRP A 122 -12.18 -0.66 5.51
N ASN A 123 -12.82 0.28 6.20
CA ASN A 123 -13.77 1.21 5.61
C ASN A 123 -13.85 2.45 6.51
N VAL A 124 -14.53 3.49 6.03
CA VAL A 124 -14.69 4.77 6.75
C VAL A 124 -15.17 4.57 8.19
N LYS A 125 -16.15 3.68 8.39
CA LYS A 125 -16.75 3.43 9.70
C LYS A 125 -15.78 2.73 10.64
N LEU A 126 -14.98 1.77 10.16
CA LEU A 126 -13.99 1.07 10.98
C LEU A 126 -12.88 2.02 11.43
N ILE A 127 -12.33 2.81 10.49
CA ILE A 127 -11.26 3.77 10.79
C ILE A 127 -11.77 4.88 11.74
N HIS A 128 -12.95 5.45 11.48
CA HIS A 128 -13.54 6.48 12.34
C HIS A 128 -13.88 5.96 13.74
N ASN A 129 -14.26 4.68 13.87
CA ASN A 129 -14.50 4.01 15.15
C ASN A 129 -13.22 3.54 15.86
N LYS A 130 -12.04 3.95 15.38
CA LYS A 130 -10.73 3.62 15.97
C LYS A 130 -10.44 2.12 15.99
N ASP A 131 -10.87 1.40 14.96
CA ASP A 131 -10.57 -0.02 14.82
C ASP A 131 -9.08 -0.21 14.49
N LEU A 132 -8.31 -0.71 15.46
CA LEU A 132 -6.87 -0.97 15.29
C LEU A 132 -6.57 -1.93 14.16
N LEU A 133 -7.39 -2.98 14.01
CA LEU A 133 -7.16 -4.04 13.04
C LEU A 133 -7.29 -3.48 11.62
N ALA A 134 -8.38 -2.76 11.36
CA ALA A 134 -8.60 -2.07 10.09
C ALA A 134 -7.50 -1.03 9.81
N THR A 135 -7.10 -0.28 10.84
CA THR A 135 -6.04 0.74 10.72
C THR A 135 -4.69 0.13 10.37
N ILE A 136 -4.30 -0.98 11.02
CA ILE A 136 -3.06 -1.69 10.69
C ILE A 136 -3.12 -2.25 9.27
N HIS A 137 -4.23 -2.87 8.85
CA HIS A 137 -4.36 -3.39 7.49
C HIS A 137 -4.19 -2.31 6.43
N LEU A 138 -4.83 -1.15 6.63
CA LEU A 138 -4.69 0.00 5.75
C LEU A 138 -3.22 0.46 5.68
N LEU A 139 -2.57 0.64 6.84
CA LEU A 139 -1.19 1.12 6.89
C LEU A 139 -0.20 0.13 6.28
N VAL A 140 -0.37 -1.18 6.52
CA VAL A 140 0.46 -2.21 5.90
C VAL A 140 0.30 -2.19 4.38
N ALA A 141 -0.93 -2.03 3.88
CA ALA A 141 -1.17 -1.88 2.45
C ALA A 141 -0.48 -0.62 1.89
N MET A 142 -0.61 0.52 2.59
CA MET A 142 0.08 1.76 2.20
C MET A 142 1.60 1.62 2.19
N VAL A 143 2.21 0.97 3.19
CA VAL A 143 3.64 0.71 3.22
C VAL A 143 4.05 -0.11 1.99
N ARG A 144 3.35 -1.21 1.71
CA ARG A 144 3.67 -2.08 0.56
C ARG A 144 3.60 -1.35 -0.78
N THR A 145 2.68 -0.40 -0.92
CA THR A 145 2.51 0.37 -2.16
C THR A 145 3.48 1.53 -2.28
N PHE A 146 3.68 2.32 -1.21
CA PHE A 146 4.41 3.58 -1.28
C PHE A 146 5.86 3.49 -0.79
N GLN A 147 6.20 2.50 0.03
CA GLN A 147 7.55 2.30 0.57
C GLN A 147 7.86 0.80 0.76
N PRO A 148 7.94 0.02 -0.33
CA PRO A 148 8.16 -1.42 -0.26
C PRO A 148 9.50 -1.81 0.41
N ASP A 149 10.48 -0.92 0.41
CA ASP A 149 11.78 -1.12 1.06
C ASP A 149 11.70 -0.99 2.59
N LEU A 150 10.56 -0.57 3.17
CA LEU A 150 10.41 -0.49 4.61
C LEU A 150 10.31 -1.89 5.22
N ASP A 151 11.23 -2.15 6.14
CA ASP A 151 11.32 -3.40 6.85
C ASP A 151 10.21 -3.56 7.93
N LEU A 152 9.04 -4.08 7.53
CA LEU A 152 8.00 -4.50 8.48
C LEU A 152 8.33 -5.86 9.12
N PRO A 153 8.01 -6.08 10.41
CA PRO A 153 8.17 -7.39 11.03
C PRO A 153 7.40 -8.48 10.25
N PRO A 154 8.04 -9.60 9.88
CA PRO A 154 7.36 -10.70 9.18
C PRO A 154 6.43 -11.47 10.11
N ASN A 155 5.45 -12.17 9.53
CA ASN A 155 4.65 -13.18 10.23
C ASN A 155 3.90 -12.67 11.47
N VAL A 156 3.46 -11.41 11.45
CA VAL A 156 2.67 -10.87 12.54
C VAL A 156 1.23 -11.33 12.35
N ASN A 157 0.80 -12.23 13.22
CA ASN A 157 -0.55 -12.80 13.24
C ASN A 157 -1.20 -12.46 14.58
N VAL A 158 -2.49 -12.12 14.55
CA VAL A 158 -3.27 -11.83 15.77
C VAL A 158 -4.52 -12.68 15.83
N GLU A 159 -4.92 -13.08 17.03
CA GLU A 159 -6.21 -13.71 17.24
C GLU A 159 -7.30 -12.65 17.27
N VAL A 160 -8.36 -12.85 16.48
CA VAL A 160 -9.51 -11.97 16.39
C VAL A 160 -10.78 -12.74 16.75
N ILE A 161 -11.65 -12.11 17.53
CA ILE A 161 -13.00 -12.58 17.82
C ILE A 161 -13.91 -12.03 16.74
N VAL A 162 -14.48 -12.93 15.95
CA VAL A 162 -15.49 -12.62 14.94
C VAL A 162 -16.85 -12.78 15.58
N MET A 163 -17.58 -11.68 15.74
CA MET A 163 -18.93 -11.66 16.27
C MET A 163 -19.90 -11.45 15.12
N GLU A 164 -20.80 -12.42 14.92
CA GLU A 164 -21.89 -12.34 13.97
C GLU A 164 -23.20 -12.20 14.72
N VAL A 165 -23.81 -11.02 14.61
CA VAL A 165 -25.05 -10.68 15.31
C VAL A 165 -26.19 -10.88 14.32
N SER A 166 -27.00 -11.89 14.59
CA SER A 166 -28.16 -12.27 13.78
C SER A 166 -29.44 -12.15 14.60
N LYS A 167 -30.60 -12.15 13.93
CA LYS A 167 -31.92 -12.16 14.59
C LYS A 167 -32.11 -13.36 15.54
N THR A 168 -31.31 -14.41 15.35
CA THR A 168 -31.34 -15.66 16.12
C THR A 168 -30.36 -15.69 17.29
N GLY A 169 -29.53 -14.65 17.46
CA GLY A 169 -28.52 -14.57 18.52
C GLY A 169 -27.15 -14.12 18.03
N ILE A 170 -26.19 -14.09 18.96
CA ILE A 170 -24.80 -13.72 18.72
C ILE A 170 -23.99 -15.00 18.58
N LYS A 171 -23.32 -15.18 17.45
CA LYS A 171 -22.31 -16.23 17.24
C LYS A 171 -20.93 -15.60 17.36
N SER A 172 -20.10 -16.12 18.25
CA SER A 172 -18.69 -15.75 18.34
C SER A 172 -17.81 -16.89 17.84
N ASP A 173 -16.76 -16.55 17.11
CA ASP A 173 -15.74 -17.47 16.62
C ASP A 173 -14.35 -16.81 16.78
N VAL A 174 -13.34 -17.62 17.07
CA VAL A 174 -11.95 -17.14 17.17
C VAL A 174 -11.22 -17.51 15.90
N GLN A 175 -10.64 -16.51 15.24
CA GLN A 175 -9.91 -16.68 14.00
C GLN A 175 -8.53 -16.05 14.11
N THR A 176 -7.55 -16.61 13.41
CA THR A 176 -6.23 -15.99 13.29
C THR A 176 -6.22 -15.07 12.06
N GLU A 177 -5.77 -13.84 12.25
CA GLU A 177 -5.68 -12.83 11.20
C GLU A 177 -4.22 -12.42 10.98
N ALA A 178 -3.73 -12.64 9.77
CA ALA A 178 -2.40 -12.20 9.36
C ALA A 178 -2.38 -10.71 9.04
N LEU A 179 -1.46 -9.98 9.68
CA LEU A 179 -1.23 -8.54 9.50
C LEU A 179 -0.06 -8.27 8.56
N THR A 180 0.98 -9.09 8.61
CA THR A 180 2.11 -9.04 7.67
C THR A 180 2.33 -10.41 7.05
N ASP A 181 2.79 -10.41 5.80
CA ASP A 181 3.06 -11.65 5.08
C ASP A 181 4.38 -12.26 5.60
N GLU A 182 4.58 -13.54 5.34
CA GLU A 182 5.88 -14.14 5.55
C GLU A 182 6.89 -13.40 4.68
N ARG A 183 7.91 -12.78 5.31
CA ARG A 183 9.11 -12.43 4.55
C ARG A 183 9.63 -13.74 4.00
N GLU A 184 9.59 -13.90 2.69
CA GLU A 184 10.50 -14.81 2.00
C GLU A 184 11.91 -14.31 2.31
N ALA A 185 12.48 -14.82 3.39
CA ALA A 185 13.86 -14.60 3.75
C ALA A 185 14.72 -15.20 2.63
N GLY A 186 15.16 -14.35 1.70
CA GLY A 186 16.13 -14.71 0.66
C GLY A 186 15.68 -15.89 -0.20
N SER A 187 14.67 -15.68 -1.04
CA SER A 187 14.53 -16.48 -2.25
C SER A 187 14.20 -15.53 -3.38
N ASP A 188 14.87 -15.76 -4.50
CA ASP A 188 14.80 -15.03 -5.75
C ASP A 188 13.42 -14.44 -6.04
N PHE A 189 13.41 -13.18 -6.47
CA PHE A 189 12.41 -12.59 -7.34
C PHE A 189 11.72 -13.65 -8.20
N LEU A 190 10.61 -14.27 -7.79
CA LEU A 190 9.67 -15.03 -8.62
C LEU A 190 8.47 -15.52 -7.79
N SER A 191 7.85 -14.63 -7.00
CA SER A 191 6.47 -14.84 -6.56
C SER A 191 5.54 -14.58 -7.75
N LYS A 192 5.19 -15.69 -8.37
CA LYS A 192 4.44 -15.89 -9.60
C LYS A 192 2.96 -15.62 -9.35
N ASN A 193 2.47 -14.42 -9.73
CA ASN A 193 1.09 -14.04 -10.13
C ASN A 193 0.99 -12.50 -10.04
N GLU A 194 0.69 -11.66 -11.03
CA GLU A 194 -0.07 -11.80 -12.29
C GLU A 194 0.45 -10.88 -13.42
N ARG A 195 1.71 -10.45 -13.42
CA ARG A 195 2.31 -9.81 -14.59
C ARG A 195 3.72 -10.33 -14.78
N GLU A 196 3.84 -11.49 -15.45
CA GLU A 196 5.10 -11.85 -16.07
C GLU A 196 5.57 -10.66 -16.92
N ASP A 197 6.76 -10.14 -16.57
CA ASP A 197 7.41 -9.05 -17.29
C ASP A 197 7.39 -9.37 -18.80
N PRO A 198 7.00 -8.43 -19.68
CA PRO A 198 7.05 -8.64 -21.12
C PRO A 198 8.40 -9.16 -21.63
N ILE A 199 9.49 -8.79 -20.97
CA ILE A 199 10.86 -9.25 -21.24
C ILE A 199 11.04 -10.70 -20.80
N GLU A 200 10.51 -11.09 -19.64
CA GLU A 200 10.54 -12.51 -19.22
C GLU A 200 9.71 -13.41 -20.12
N LYS A 201 8.53 -12.94 -20.57
CA LYS A 201 7.75 -13.66 -21.59
C LYS A 201 8.55 -13.84 -22.87
N LEU A 202 9.28 -12.80 -23.28
CA LEU A 202 10.14 -12.84 -24.46
C LEU A 202 11.28 -13.87 -24.30
N LEU A 203 11.88 -13.96 -23.12
CA LEU A 203 12.96 -14.91 -22.81
C LEU A 203 12.49 -16.37 -22.74
N LYS A 204 11.21 -16.61 -22.43
CA LYS A 204 10.59 -17.95 -22.43
C LYS A 204 10.11 -18.40 -23.81
N LEU A 205 10.21 -17.56 -24.85
CA LEU A 205 9.77 -17.93 -26.20
C LEU A 205 10.72 -18.94 -26.85
N GLU A 206 10.13 -19.89 -27.59
CA GLU A 206 10.89 -20.80 -28.46
C GLU A 206 11.75 -20.02 -29.48
N ALA A 207 12.92 -20.57 -29.83
CA ALA A 207 13.91 -19.91 -30.69
C ALA A 207 13.33 -19.37 -32.02
N HIS A 208 12.32 -20.03 -32.58
CA HIS A 208 11.66 -19.59 -33.81
C HIS A 208 10.84 -18.30 -33.62
N LYS A 209 10.28 -18.05 -32.42
CA LYS A 209 9.53 -16.83 -32.07
C LYS A 209 10.46 -15.68 -31.70
N VAL A 210 11.58 -15.98 -31.03
CA VAL A 210 12.65 -15.00 -30.75
C VAL A 210 13.18 -14.39 -32.06
N ASN A 211 13.38 -15.20 -33.09
CA ASN A 211 13.78 -14.71 -34.42
C ASN A 211 12.75 -13.79 -35.08
N THR A 212 11.45 -14.04 -34.86
CA THR A 212 10.38 -13.16 -35.35
C THR A 212 10.42 -11.80 -34.65
N VAL A 213 10.62 -11.79 -33.32
CA VAL A 213 10.75 -10.54 -32.57
C VAL A 213 12.02 -9.79 -32.97
N LYS A 214 13.13 -10.47 -33.15
CA LYS A 214 14.38 -9.88 -33.66
C LYS A 214 14.18 -9.21 -35.02
N LYS A 215 13.42 -9.83 -35.93
CA LYS A 215 13.06 -9.22 -37.23
C LYS A 215 12.15 -8.00 -37.07
N ALA A 216 11.18 -8.05 -36.15
CA ALA A 216 10.28 -6.92 -35.88
C ALA A 216 11.04 -5.72 -35.30
N ILE A 217 11.95 -5.95 -34.34
CA ILE A 217 12.82 -4.92 -33.79
C ILE A 217 13.75 -4.37 -34.88
N LEU A 218 14.35 -5.22 -35.73
CA LEU A 218 15.20 -4.77 -36.83
C LEU A 218 14.43 -3.87 -37.80
N TYR A 219 13.20 -4.24 -38.14
CA TYR A 219 12.33 -3.43 -38.97
C TYR A 219 12.00 -2.08 -38.32
N PHE A 220 11.63 -2.08 -37.04
CA PHE A 220 11.33 -0.87 -36.27
C PHE A 220 12.54 0.09 -36.22
N VAL A 221 13.71 -0.43 -35.89
CA VAL A 221 14.96 0.34 -35.83
C VAL A 221 15.25 0.95 -37.20
N ASN A 222 15.18 0.16 -38.27
CA ASN A 222 15.45 0.65 -39.62
C ASN A 222 14.45 1.71 -40.09
N GLN A 223 13.18 1.62 -39.70
CA GLN A 223 12.19 2.66 -40.02
C GLN A 223 12.52 3.98 -39.34
N ASN A 224 12.92 3.95 -38.07
CA ASN A 224 13.25 5.15 -37.32
C ASN A 224 14.63 5.73 -37.69
N MET A 225 15.60 4.89 -38.02
CA MET A 225 16.97 5.31 -38.34
C MET A 225 17.14 5.73 -39.81
N LYS A 226 16.17 5.44 -40.69
CA LYS A 226 16.17 5.87 -42.10
C LYS A 226 16.27 7.38 -42.25
N THR A 227 15.72 8.15 -41.30
CA THR A 227 15.80 9.62 -41.28
C THR A 227 17.22 10.13 -41.06
N LEU A 228 18.08 9.35 -40.42
CA LEU A 228 19.50 9.61 -40.19
C LEU A 228 20.40 8.99 -41.27
N GLY A 229 19.83 8.32 -42.29
CA GLY A 229 20.58 7.65 -43.35
C GLY A 229 21.29 6.36 -42.89
N LEU A 230 20.89 5.81 -41.74
CA LEU A 230 21.51 4.62 -41.15
C LEU A 230 20.63 3.39 -41.37
N GLN A 231 21.27 2.25 -41.62
CA GLN A 231 20.59 0.95 -41.75
C GLN A 231 21.34 -0.11 -40.94
N VAL A 232 20.58 -0.91 -40.22
CA VAL A 232 21.04 -2.03 -39.42
C VAL A 232 20.64 -3.34 -40.09
N ALA A 233 21.64 -4.18 -40.37
CA ALA A 233 21.47 -5.51 -40.94
C ALA A 233 21.69 -6.61 -39.90
N GLU A 234 22.69 -6.44 -39.02
CA GLU A 234 23.06 -7.42 -38.00
C GLU A 234 22.98 -6.82 -36.59
N MET A 235 21.86 -7.07 -35.92
CA MET A 235 21.58 -6.52 -34.59
C MET A 235 22.63 -6.90 -33.54
N ASP A 236 23.12 -8.15 -33.55
CA ASP A 236 24.02 -8.66 -32.49
C ASP A 236 25.39 -7.97 -32.48
N LYS A 237 25.84 -7.45 -33.63
CA LYS A 237 27.12 -6.75 -33.76
C LYS A 237 26.95 -5.24 -33.71
N GLN A 238 25.93 -4.72 -34.39
CA GLN A 238 25.78 -3.28 -34.56
C GLN A 238 25.17 -2.57 -33.33
N PHE A 239 24.61 -3.33 -32.37
CA PHE A 239 24.18 -2.78 -31.07
C PHE A 239 25.23 -2.97 -29.96
N ALA A 240 26.35 -3.64 -30.23
CA ALA A 240 27.30 -4.06 -29.19
C ALA A 240 28.01 -2.88 -28.50
N ASP A 241 28.22 -1.78 -29.22
CA ASP A 241 28.85 -0.56 -28.70
C ASP A 241 27.84 0.46 -28.13
N GLY A 242 26.54 0.16 -28.19
CA GLY A 242 25.46 1.01 -27.68
C GLY A 242 25.20 2.29 -28.49
N VAL A 243 26.00 2.60 -29.52
CA VAL A 243 25.89 3.85 -30.28
C VAL A 243 24.56 3.91 -31.04
N ILE A 244 24.15 2.81 -31.67
CA ILE A 244 22.86 2.73 -32.38
C ILE A 244 21.68 2.90 -31.42
N LEU A 245 21.79 2.40 -30.18
CA LEU A 245 20.73 2.54 -29.18
C LEU A 245 20.57 4.00 -28.75
N LEU A 246 21.69 4.69 -28.50
CA LEU A 246 21.69 6.12 -28.17
C LEU A 246 21.11 6.97 -29.31
N LEU A 247 21.49 6.69 -30.56
CA LEU A 247 20.92 7.37 -31.72
C LEU A 247 19.44 7.06 -31.92
N LEU A 248 18.99 5.83 -31.65
CA LEU A 248 17.58 5.48 -31.74
C LEU A 248 16.75 6.23 -30.69
N ILE A 249 17.20 6.26 -29.44
CA ILE A 249 16.55 7.02 -28.35
C ILE A 249 16.49 8.49 -28.72
N GLY A 250 17.60 9.06 -29.20
CA GLY A 250 17.63 10.46 -29.63
C GLY A 250 16.69 10.78 -30.78
N GLN A 251 16.46 9.83 -31.68
CA GLN A 251 15.54 9.99 -32.81
C GLN A 251 14.08 9.86 -32.38
N LEU A 252 13.78 9.00 -31.40
CA LEU A 252 12.44 8.84 -30.83
C LEU A 252 12.04 10.04 -29.96
N GLU A 253 12.97 10.58 -29.18
CA GLU A 253 12.79 11.77 -28.34
C GLU A 253 12.92 13.09 -29.12
N GLY A 254 13.23 13.03 -30.43
CA GLY A 254 13.32 14.21 -31.29
C GLY A 254 14.51 15.12 -31.02
N PHE A 255 15.58 14.63 -30.41
CA PHE A 255 16.79 15.41 -30.11
C PHE A 255 17.61 15.77 -31.36
N PHE A 256 17.36 15.13 -32.51
CA PHE A 256 18.01 15.46 -33.77
C PHE A 256 17.22 16.51 -34.55
N VAL A 257 17.77 17.72 -34.65
CA VAL A 257 17.23 18.81 -35.48
C VAL A 257 17.67 18.60 -36.92
N ARG A 258 16.74 18.47 -37.86
CA ARG A 258 17.05 18.53 -39.31
C ARG A 258 17.61 19.91 -39.64
N SER A 259 18.85 19.99 -40.10
CA SER A 259 19.31 21.18 -40.83
C SER A 259 18.57 21.22 -42.16
N VAL A 260 17.52 22.02 -42.25
CA VAL A 260 16.90 22.35 -43.54
C VAL A 260 17.89 23.27 -44.26
N THR A 261 18.68 22.71 -45.17
CA THR A 261 19.31 23.52 -46.21
C THR A 261 18.22 23.94 -47.18
N SER A 262 17.81 25.21 -47.09
CA SER A 262 17.08 25.87 -48.16
C SER A 262 17.88 25.75 -49.46
N THR A 263 17.28 25.11 -50.45
CA THR A 263 17.54 25.35 -51.87
C THR A 263 16.23 25.78 -52.51
#